data_AF-A0A9D4YBF0-F1
#
_entry.id   AF-A0A9D4YBF0-F1
#
_cell.length_a   1.000
_cell.length_b   1.000
_cell.length_c   1.000
_cell.angle_alpha   90.00
_cell.angle_beta   90.00
_cell.angle_gamma   90.00
#
_symmetry.space_group_name_H-M   'P 1'
#
loop_
_entity.id
_entity.type
_entity.pdbx_description
1 polymer ?
#
loop_
_entity_poly.entity_id
_entity_poly.type
_entity_poly.pdbx_seq_one_letter_code
_entity_poly.pdbx_strand_id
1 'polypeptide(L)'
;MDSSLEGQYANDDATKLVELASKCLQFEARERPDTKFLLTAVTPLQKQKEAASHVLMGLTKTAAVLPLPTMLSPLGKACARMDLTAIHDILLKTGYKDEEGAENELSFQEWTQQVQNILNKKKAELALRDAMQAQVCIPNWPTAFYLQALALSKLGMETDAQDMLNDDAASFLA
;
A
#
# COMPACT_ATOMS: atom_id res chain seq x y z
N MET A 1 7.87 6.02 -12.62
CA MET A 1 8.10 6.94 -11.49
C MET A 1 6.77 7.61 -11.18
N ASP A 2 6.38 7.70 -9.92
CA ASP A 2 5.12 8.33 -9.47
C ASP A 2 5.21 9.85 -9.65
N SER A 3 4.29 10.42 -10.44
CA SER A 3 4.21 11.86 -10.74
C SER A 3 3.94 12.74 -9.52
N SER A 4 3.54 12.17 -8.36
CA SER A 4 3.29 12.93 -7.13
C SER A 4 4.56 13.46 -6.45
N LEU A 5 5.75 13.01 -6.86
CA LEU A 5 7.03 13.40 -6.23
C LEU A 5 7.81 14.45 -7.05
N GLU A 6 7.25 14.90 -8.17
CA GLU A 6 7.91 15.81 -9.08
C GLU A 6 7.90 17.24 -8.53
N GLY A 7 9.07 17.74 -8.09
CA GLY A 7 9.29 19.13 -7.69
C GLY A 7 9.40 19.44 -6.19
N GLN A 8 9.31 18.45 -5.29
CA GLN A 8 9.36 18.69 -3.83
C GLN A 8 10.74 18.50 -3.18
N TYR A 9 11.71 17.96 -3.91
CA TYR A 9 13.07 17.75 -3.43
C TYR A 9 14.04 18.37 -4.43
N ALA A 10 15.11 19.02 -3.94
CA ALA A 10 16.27 19.27 -4.79
C ALA A 10 16.73 17.90 -5.30
N ASN A 11 16.66 17.70 -6.63
CA ASN A 11 16.76 16.40 -7.33
C ASN A 11 17.77 15.42 -6.70
N ASP A 12 18.94 15.94 -6.31
CA ASP A 12 20.06 15.21 -5.71
C ASP A 12 19.75 14.51 -4.35
N ASP A 13 18.98 15.12 -3.45
CA ASP A 13 18.70 14.52 -2.12
C ASP A 13 17.66 13.40 -2.19
N ALA A 14 16.65 13.56 -3.07
CA ALA A 14 15.67 12.51 -3.31
C ALA A 14 16.33 11.28 -3.94
N THR A 15 17.26 11.49 -4.89
CA THR A 15 18.05 10.39 -5.46
C THR A 15 18.85 9.67 -4.39
N LYS A 16 19.54 10.40 -3.50
CA LYS A 16 20.31 9.81 -2.39
C LYS A 16 19.42 9.02 -1.42
N LEU A 17 18.21 9.51 -1.11
CA LEU A 17 17.28 8.82 -0.23
C LEU A 17 16.75 7.52 -0.85
N VAL A 18 16.39 7.55 -2.13
CA VAL A 18 15.95 6.37 -2.87
C VAL A 18 17.07 5.34 -2.98
N GLU A 19 18.29 5.77 -3.29
CA GLU A 19 19.45 4.89 -3.36
C GLU A 19 19.75 4.24 -2.00
N LEU A 20 19.64 5.01 -0.91
CA LEU A 20 19.82 4.49 0.45
C LEU A 20 18.74 3.45 0.80
N ALA A 21 17.47 3.73 0.47
CA ALA A 21 16.36 2.81 0.68
C ALA A 21 16.55 1.51 -0.14
N SER A 22 17.00 1.61 -1.39
CA SER A 22 17.33 0.44 -2.21
C SER A 22 18.42 -0.43 -1.59
N LYS A 23 19.47 0.18 -1.02
CA LYS A 23 20.53 -0.56 -0.29
C LYS A 23 19.99 -1.27 0.95
N CYS A 24 19.03 -0.67 1.67
CA CYS A 24 18.37 -1.33 2.81
C CYS A 24 17.49 -2.53 2.42
N LEU A 25 16.90 -2.50 1.22
CA LEU A 25 15.99 -3.53 0.71
C LEU A 25 16.70 -4.70 0.01
N GLN A 26 18.03 -4.72 0.01
CA GLN A 26 18.82 -5.81 -0.56
C GLN A 26 18.40 -7.18 0.00
N PHE A 27 18.25 -8.16 -0.91
CA PHE A 27 17.85 -9.52 -0.60
C PHE A 27 18.84 -10.18 0.36
N GLU A 28 20.14 -9.98 0.11
CA GLU A 28 21.21 -10.53 0.93
C GLU A 28 21.45 -9.65 2.17
N ALA A 29 21.35 -10.24 3.37
CA ALA A 29 21.54 -9.51 4.63
C ALA A 29 22.95 -8.92 4.78
N ARG A 30 23.96 -9.52 4.14
CA ARG A 30 25.36 -9.05 4.15
C ARG A 30 25.58 -7.77 3.34
N GLU A 31 24.68 -7.46 2.41
CA GLU A 31 24.77 -6.25 1.58
C GLU A 31 23.99 -5.07 2.20
N ARG A 32 23.26 -5.31 3.29
CA ARG A 32 22.50 -4.25 3.96
C ARG A 32 23.45 -3.35 4.76
N PRO A 33 23.25 -2.03 4.72
CA PRO A 33 24.09 -1.11 5.46
C PRO A 33 23.93 -1.27 6.99
N ASP A 34 25.02 -1.05 7.73
CA ASP A 34 25.00 -0.99 9.19
C ASP A 34 24.19 0.22 9.68
N THR A 35 23.54 0.09 10.84
CA THR A 35 22.73 1.16 11.45
C THR A 35 23.52 2.45 11.64
N LYS A 36 24.83 2.37 11.93
CA LYS A 36 25.71 3.55 12.06
C LYS A 36 25.92 4.26 10.72
N PHE A 37 26.03 3.50 9.63
CA PHE A 37 26.12 4.05 8.28
C PHE A 37 24.81 4.74 7.89
N LEU A 38 23.67 4.11 8.17
CA LEU A 38 22.35 4.70 7.92
C LEU A 38 22.19 6.03 8.66
N LEU A 39 22.55 6.08 9.95
CA LEU A 39 22.46 7.31 10.72
C LEU A 39 23.31 8.42 10.09
N THR A 40 24.55 8.11 9.70
CA THR A 40 25.47 9.05 9.07
C THR A 40 24.93 9.55 7.71
N ALA A 41 24.32 8.66 6.92
CA ALA A 41 23.77 8.98 5.61
C ALA A 41 22.45 9.77 5.67
N VAL A 42 21.59 9.50 6.66
CA VAL A 42 20.27 10.15 6.82
C VAL A 42 20.40 11.52 7.50
N THR A 43 21.36 11.70 8.40
CA THR A 43 21.58 12.97 9.12
C THR A 43 21.62 14.21 8.20
N PRO A 44 22.41 14.25 7.10
CA PRO A 44 22.43 15.41 6.19
C PRO A 44 21.17 15.55 5.33
N LEU A 45 20.40 14.47 5.14
CA LEU A 45 19.13 14.48 4.39
C LEU A 45 17.96 14.97 5.24
N GLN A 46 18.09 14.94 6.57
CA GLN A 46 17.08 15.40 7.52
C GLN A 46 17.05 16.94 7.62
N LYS A 47 16.65 17.60 6.53
CA LYS A 47 16.58 19.07 6.42
C LYS A 47 15.41 19.69 7.21
N GLN A 48 14.38 18.90 7.52
CA GLN A 48 13.29 19.33 8.40
C GLN A 48 13.62 19.01 9.86
N LYS A 49 13.55 20.05 10.69
CA LYS A 49 13.62 19.92 12.16
C LYS A 49 12.49 19.02 12.63
N GLU A 50 12.81 18.02 13.46
CA GLU A 50 11.90 17.00 14.00
C GLU A 50 10.51 17.57 14.31
N ALA A 51 9.59 17.43 13.35
CA ALA A 51 8.20 17.72 13.56
C ALA A 51 7.59 16.51 14.27
N ALA A 52 6.84 16.77 15.34
CA ALA A 52 6.20 15.70 16.09
C ALA A 52 5.32 14.85 15.14
N SER A 53 5.36 13.52 15.30
CA SER A 53 4.75 12.56 14.34
C SER A 53 3.29 12.84 14.01
N HIS A 54 2.51 13.35 14.97
CA HIS A 54 1.12 13.76 14.76
C HIS A 54 0.96 14.92 13.76
N VAL A 55 1.92 15.85 13.71
CA VAL A 55 1.94 16.97 12.75
C VAL A 55 2.23 16.43 11.34
N LEU A 56 3.17 15.51 11.20
CA LEU A 56 3.50 14.88 9.92
C LEU A 56 2.35 14.02 9.37
N MET A 57 1.59 13.37 10.25
CA MET A 57 0.41 12.56 9.87
C MET A 57 -0.86 13.40 9.64
N GLY A 58 -0.78 14.73 9.67
CA GLY A 58 -1.95 15.61 9.52
C GLY A 58 -2.99 15.46 10.63
N LEU A 59 -2.60 14.87 11.77
CA LEU A 59 -3.48 14.64 12.90
C LEU A 59 -3.50 15.92 13.74
N THR A 60 -4.61 16.65 13.68
CA THR A 60 -4.88 17.72 14.63
C THR A 60 -4.79 17.13 16.03
N LYS A 61 -3.96 17.72 16.89
CA LYS A 61 -3.89 17.39 18.31
C LYS A 61 -5.20 17.81 18.98
N THR A 62 -6.26 17.09 18.68
CA THR A 62 -7.46 17.09 19.49
C THR A 62 -7.04 16.32 20.73
N ALA A 63 -6.84 17.03 21.82
CA ALA A 63 -6.89 16.47 23.15
C ALA A 63 -8.31 15.89 23.35
N ALA A 64 -8.58 14.76 22.71
CA ALA A 64 -9.67 13.90 23.08
C ALA A 64 -9.22 13.19 24.37
N VAL A 65 -9.26 13.96 25.47
CA VAL A 65 -9.72 13.42 26.75
C VAL A 65 -11.19 13.06 26.53
N LEU A 66 -11.43 12.03 25.71
CA LEU A 66 -12.63 11.25 25.78
C LEU A 66 -12.24 10.08 26.69
N PRO A 67 -12.95 9.86 27.81
CA PRO A 67 -12.80 8.63 28.57
C PRO A 67 -13.49 7.53 27.77
N LEU A 68 -12.99 7.22 26.58
CA LEU A 68 -13.23 5.89 26.05
C LEU A 68 -12.35 5.00 26.93
N PRO A 69 -12.91 4.07 27.71
CA PRO A 69 -12.08 3.07 28.34
C PRO A 69 -11.32 2.45 27.18
N THR A 70 -10.00 2.67 27.13
CA THR A 70 -9.14 2.01 26.17
C THR A 70 -9.27 0.55 26.52
N MET A 71 -10.24 -0.13 25.92
CA MET A 71 -10.45 -1.56 26.00
C MET A 71 -9.33 -2.18 25.18
N LEU A 72 -8.10 -1.92 25.62
CA LEU A 72 -6.89 -2.49 25.11
C LEU A 72 -7.11 -3.99 25.19
N SER A 73 -6.94 -4.66 24.06
CA SER A 73 -6.89 -6.10 24.01
C SER A 73 -5.86 -6.62 25.04
N PRO A 74 -5.92 -7.90 25.44
CA PRO A 74 -4.89 -8.48 26.30
C PRO A 74 -3.48 -8.17 25.80
N LEU A 75 -3.27 -8.21 24.48
CA LEU A 75 -2.01 -7.80 23.83
C LEU A 75 -1.73 -6.30 23.98
N GLY A 76 -2.71 -5.44 23.69
CA GLY A 76 -2.57 -3.99 23.85
C GLY A 76 -2.22 -3.57 25.28
N LYS A 77 -2.75 -4.29 26.28
CA LYS A 77 -2.41 -4.09 27.70
C LYS A 77 -0.98 -4.54 28.02
N ALA A 78 -0.53 -5.65 27.43
CA ALA A 78 0.83 -6.14 27.60
C ALA A 78 1.87 -5.21 26.93
N CYS A 79 1.57 -4.74 25.70
CA CYS A 79 2.38 -3.75 24.99
C CYS A 79 2.49 -2.43 25.77
N ALA A 80 1.39 -1.94 26.33
CA ALA A 80 1.41 -0.72 27.14
C ALA A 80 2.27 -0.82 28.42
N ARG A 81 2.44 -2.04 28.94
CA ARG A 81 3.30 -2.33 30.11
C ARG A 81 4.73 -2.72 29.74
N MET A 82 5.05 -2.82 28.45
CA MET A 82 6.30 -3.41 27.97
C MET A 82 6.57 -4.80 28.58
N ASP A 83 5.52 -5.55 28.85
CA ASP A 83 5.61 -6.88 29.45
C ASP A 83 5.91 -7.92 28.36
N LEU A 84 7.20 -8.06 28.04
CA LEU A 84 7.66 -8.95 26.97
C LEU A 84 7.24 -10.41 27.19
N THR A 85 7.14 -10.86 28.44
CA THR A 85 6.70 -12.22 28.78
C THR A 85 5.23 -12.41 28.49
N ALA A 86 4.37 -11.46 28.90
CA ALA A 86 2.95 -11.51 28.57
C ALA A 86 2.69 -11.35 27.07
N ILE A 87 3.47 -10.52 26.37
CA ILE A 87 3.41 -10.40 24.91
C ILE A 87 3.75 -11.73 24.26
N HIS A 88 4.85 -12.37 24.68
CA HIS A 88 5.29 -13.65 24.15
C HIS A 88 4.28 -14.77 24.40
N ASP A 89 3.73 -14.88 25.61
CA ASP A 89 2.69 -15.87 25.95
C ASP A 89 1.40 -15.66 25.14
N ILE A 90 0.98 -14.40 24.95
CA ILE A 90 -0.19 -14.08 24.12
C ILE A 90 0.05 -14.49 22.66
N LEU A 91 1.24 -14.20 22.10
CA LEU A 91 1.59 -14.56 20.73
C LEU A 91 1.61 -16.09 20.51
N LEU A 92 2.23 -16.83 21.43
CA LEU A 92 2.24 -18.29 21.46
C LEU A 92 0.81 -18.85 21.46
N LYS A 93 -0.08 -18.27 22.28
CA LYS A 93 -1.46 -18.71 22.45
C LYS A 93 -2.38 -18.31 21.29
N THR A 94 -2.07 -17.23 20.57
CA THR A 94 -2.79 -16.80 19.37
C THR A 94 -2.41 -17.54 18.08
N GLY A 95 -1.57 -18.57 18.16
CA GLY A 95 -1.30 -19.49 17.04
C GLY A 95 0.13 -19.45 16.49
N TYR A 96 1.05 -18.68 17.08
CA TYR A 96 2.49 -18.84 16.82
C TYR A 96 3.04 -19.92 17.74
N LYS A 97 2.57 -21.16 17.59
CA LYS A 97 3.08 -22.28 18.38
C LYS A 97 4.36 -22.80 17.72
N ASP A 98 5.44 -22.92 18.48
CA ASP A 98 6.74 -23.48 18.06
C ASP A 98 6.69 -25.01 17.79
N GLU A 99 5.62 -25.50 17.17
CA GLU A 99 5.49 -26.90 16.77
C GLU A 99 5.86 -26.98 15.28
N GLU A 100 7.14 -27.22 15.03
CA GLU A 100 7.69 -28.11 14.01
C GLU A 100 6.80 -28.38 12.77
N GLY A 101 6.99 -27.56 11.72
CA GLY A 101 6.80 -27.87 10.28
C GLY A 101 5.51 -28.58 9.81
N ALA A 102 4.84 -27.96 8.82
CA ALA A 102 3.52 -28.30 8.24
C ALA A 102 2.39 -27.87 9.18
N GLU A 103 1.56 -26.86 8.90
CA GLU A 103 0.60 -26.83 7.78
C GLU A 103 0.27 -25.40 7.30
N ASN A 104 1.03 -24.38 7.73
CA ASN A 104 0.67 -22.97 7.49
C ASN A 104 1.22 -22.37 6.18
N GLU A 105 1.80 -23.18 5.30
CA GLU A 105 2.27 -22.74 3.98
C GLU A 105 1.09 -22.34 3.06
N LEU A 106 -0.14 -22.75 3.41
CA LEU A 106 -1.38 -22.24 2.81
C LEU A 106 -1.67 -20.77 3.22
N SER A 107 -1.33 -20.33 4.44
CA SER A 107 -1.71 -18.99 4.93
C SER A 107 -0.96 -17.83 4.27
N PHE A 108 0.35 -17.97 4.03
CA PHE A 108 1.14 -16.90 3.43
C PHE A 108 0.93 -16.83 1.91
N GLN A 109 0.82 -17.98 1.26
CA GLN A 109 0.53 -18.04 -0.16
C GLN A 109 -0.89 -17.54 -0.47
N GLU A 110 -1.89 -17.94 0.32
CA GLU A 110 -3.27 -17.44 0.14
C GLU A 110 -3.38 -15.96 0.46
N TRP A 111 -2.72 -15.49 1.53
CA TRP A 111 -2.69 -14.06 1.86
C TRP A 111 -1.99 -13.23 0.78
N THR A 112 -0.85 -13.68 0.24
CA THR A 112 -0.17 -12.97 -0.86
C THR A 112 -1.02 -12.96 -2.13
N GLN A 113 -1.68 -14.07 -2.46
CA GLN A 113 -2.63 -14.13 -3.59
C GLN A 113 -3.83 -13.20 -3.36
N GLN A 114 -4.35 -13.10 -2.14
CA GLN A 114 -5.42 -12.20 -1.78
C GLN A 114 -5.01 -10.73 -1.91
N VAL A 115 -3.84 -10.36 -1.39
CA VAL A 115 -3.29 -9.00 -1.52
C VAL A 115 -3.05 -8.67 -2.99
N GLN A 116 -2.51 -9.60 -3.77
CA GLN A 116 -2.28 -9.43 -5.20
C GLN A 116 -3.60 -9.27 -5.98
N ASN A 117 -4.64 -10.02 -5.61
CA ASN A 117 -5.98 -9.85 -6.15
C ASN A 117 -6.58 -8.47 -5.79
N ILE A 118 -6.43 -8.01 -4.55
CA ILE A 118 -6.86 -6.67 -4.13
C ILE A 118 -6.13 -5.58 -4.93
N LEU A 119 -4.83 -5.71 -5.11
CA LEU A 119 -4.02 -4.75 -5.90
C LEU A 119 -4.40 -4.76 -7.37
N ASN A 120 -4.61 -5.94 -7.97
CA ASN A 120 -5.03 -6.06 -9.36
C ASN A 120 -6.44 -5.49 -9.57
N LYS A 121 -7.36 -5.74 -8.62
CA LYS A 121 -8.71 -5.17 -8.64
C LYS A 121 -8.67 -3.64 -8.55
N LYS A 122 -7.91 -3.09 -7.61
CA LYS A 122 -7.71 -1.62 -7.49
C LYS A 122 -7.14 -1.00 -8.76
N LYS A 123 -6.15 -1.65 -9.39
CA LYS A 123 -5.60 -1.19 -10.68
C LYS A 123 -6.64 -1.21 -11.79
N ALA A 124 -7.48 -2.23 -11.86
CA ALA A 124 -8.56 -2.32 -12.83
C ALA A 124 -9.63 -1.22 -12.59
N GLU A 125 -9.97 -0.91 -11.34
CA GLU A 125 -10.89 0.20 -11.02
C GLU A 125 -10.30 1.57 -11.45
N LEU A 126 -8.99 1.78 -11.25
CA LEU A 126 -8.31 2.99 -11.72
C LEU A 126 -8.30 3.06 -13.25
N ALA A 127 -7.95 1.96 -13.94
CA ALA A 127 -7.96 1.90 -15.39
C ALA A 127 -9.35 2.15 -15.97
N LEU A 128 -10.41 1.67 -15.32
CA LEU A 128 -11.79 1.95 -15.71
C LEU A 128 -12.11 3.45 -15.61
N ARG A 129 -11.73 4.09 -14.50
CA ARG A 129 -11.93 5.54 -14.31
C ARG A 129 -11.16 6.36 -15.33
N ASP A 130 -9.91 6.00 -15.61
CA ASP A 130 -9.08 6.69 -16.59
C ASP A 130 -9.65 6.53 -18.01
N ALA A 131 -10.16 5.34 -18.35
CA ALA A 131 -10.79 5.09 -19.63
C ALA A 131 -12.14 5.84 -19.78
N MET A 132 -12.92 5.97 -18.71
CA MET A 132 -14.11 6.83 -18.69
C MET A 132 -13.75 8.32 -18.84
N GLN A 133 -12.70 8.78 -18.17
CA GLN A 133 -12.22 10.15 -18.30
C GLN A 133 -11.70 10.44 -19.71
N ALA A 134 -11.00 9.48 -20.33
CA ALA A 134 -10.52 9.62 -21.70
C ALA A 134 -11.65 9.72 -22.72
N GLN A 135 -12.75 9.01 -22.51
CA GLN A 135 -13.96 9.12 -23.33
C GLN A 135 -14.61 10.51 -23.23
N VAL A 136 -14.59 11.14 -22.04
CA VAL A 136 -15.06 12.52 -21.85
C VAL A 136 -14.19 13.52 -22.60
N CYS A 137 -12.86 13.30 -22.61
CA CYS A 137 -11.92 14.17 -23.31
C CYS A 137 -11.93 13.94 -24.83
N ILE A 138 -12.17 12.71 -25.29
CA ILE A 138 -12.15 12.32 -26.70
C ILE A 138 -13.37 11.45 -27.00
N PRO A 139 -14.50 12.07 -27.41
CA PRO A 139 -15.79 11.37 -27.58
C PRO A 139 -15.76 10.28 -28.66
N ASN A 140 -14.89 10.41 -29.66
CA ASN A 140 -14.79 9.49 -30.81
C ASN A 140 -13.57 8.57 -30.69
N TRP A 141 -13.19 8.14 -29.49
CA TRP A 141 -12.06 7.21 -29.31
C TRP A 141 -12.57 5.78 -29.04
N PRO A 142 -12.65 4.90 -30.07
CA PRO A 142 -13.20 3.55 -29.90
C PRO A 142 -12.41 2.70 -28.90
N THR A 143 -11.12 2.97 -28.78
CA THR A 143 -10.25 2.27 -27.84
C THR A 143 -10.64 2.54 -26.39
N ALA A 144 -11.30 3.67 -26.08
CA ALA A 144 -11.77 3.95 -24.73
C ALA A 144 -12.81 2.91 -24.26
N PHE A 145 -13.77 2.55 -25.12
CA PHE A 145 -14.77 1.51 -24.83
C PHE A 145 -14.12 0.13 -24.64
N TYR A 146 -13.16 -0.22 -25.50
CA TYR A 146 -12.40 -1.47 -25.36
C TYR A 146 -11.61 -1.53 -24.03
N LEU A 147 -11.00 -0.42 -23.62
CA LEU A 147 -10.28 -0.32 -22.35
C LEU A 147 -11.22 -0.38 -21.14
N GLN A 148 -12.41 0.21 -21.22
CA GLN A 148 -13.45 0.10 -20.20
C GLN A 148 -13.94 -1.35 -20.08
N ALA A 149 -14.25 -2.02 -21.19
CA ALA A 149 -14.66 -3.42 -21.21
C ALA A 149 -13.58 -4.36 -20.64
N LEU A 150 -12.31 -4.14 -21.00
CA LEU A 150 -11.18 -4.87 -20.43
C LEU A 150 -11.07 -4.67 -18.92
N ALA A 151 -11.23 -3.43 -18.43
CA ALA A 151 -11.19 -3.14 -17.01
C ALA A 151 -12.35 -3.80 -16.25
N LEU A 152 -13.58 -3.73 -16.79
CA LEU A 152 -14.77 -4.39 -16.24
C LEU A 152 -14.62 -5.92 -16.21
N SER A 153 -14.08 -6.52 -17.27
CA SER A 153 -13.76 -7.95 -17.31
C SER A 153 -12.73 -8.34 -16.24
N LYS A 154 -11.73 -7.49 -15.95
CA LYS A 154 -10.77 -7.72 -14.86
C LYS A 154 -11.37 -7.53 -13.46
N LEU A 155 -12.51 -6.87 -13.34
CA LEU A 155 -13.26 -6.72 -12.09
C LEU A 155 -14.28 -7.85 -11.84
N GLY A 156 -14.46 -8.77 -12.79
CA GLY A 156 -15.48 -9.82 -12.75
C GLY A 156 -16.89 -9.29 -13.04
N MET A 157 -16.99 -8.26 -13.88
CA MET A 157 -18.24 -7.64 -14.32
C MET A 157 -18.44 -7.92 -15.83
N GLU A 158 -18.56 -9.20 -16.20
CA GLU A 158 -18.58 -9.64 -17.61
C GLU A 158 -19.81 -9.15 -18.38
N THR A 159 -20.96 -9.00 -17.73
CA THR A 159 -22.18 -8.42 -18.34
C THR A 159 -21.94 -6.99 -18.78
N ASP A 160 -21.39 -6.19 -17.89
CA ASP A 160 -21.18 -4.75 -18.11
C ASP A 160 -20.05 -4.54 -19.12
N ALA A 161 -19.05 -5.43 -19.15
CA ALA A 161 -18.01 -5.44 -20.17
C ALA A 161 -18.59 -5.74 -21.57
N GLN A 162 -19.54 -6.66 -21.67
CA GLN A 162 -20.19 -7.02 -22.94
C GLN A 162 -21.10 -5.88 -23.43
N ASP A 163 -21.85 -5.26 -22.53
CA ASP A 163 -22.67 -4.10 -22.85
C ASP A 163 -21.83 -2.92 -23.35
N MET A 164 -20.66 -2.69 -22.74
CA MET A 164 -19.74 -1.62 -23.19
C MET A 164 -19.20 -1.85 -24.61
N LEU A 165 -19.00 -3.11 -25.02
CA LEU A 165 -18.61 -3.46 -26.39
C LEU A 165 -19.79 -3.36 -27.37
N ASN A 166 -21.01 -3.63 -26.91
CA ASN A 166 -22.22 -3.49 -27.73
C ASN A 166 -22.57 -2.01 -27.95
N ASP A 167 -22.32 -1.15 -26.96
CA ASP A 167 -22.48 0.31 -27.06
C ASP A 167 -21.47 0.95 -28.03
N ASP A 168 -20.23 0.45 -28.09
CA ASP A 168 -19.24 0.83 -29.12
C ASP A 168 -19.78 0.55 -30.53
N ALA A 169 -20.37 -0.64 -30.74
CA ALA A 169 -20.98 -1.02 -32.02
C ALA A 169 -22.21 -0.16 -32.38
N ALA A 170 -22.99 0.28 -31.39
CA ALA A 170 -24.09 1.21 -31.60
C ALA A 170 -23.62 2.63 -31.94
N SER A 171 -22.51 3.09 -31.33
CA SER A 171 -21.91 4.40 -31.62
C SER A 171 -21.30 4.50 -33.03
N PHE A 172 -20.91 3.38 -33.63
CA PHE A 172 -20.41 3.31 -35.02
C PHE A 172 -21.50 3.28 -36.09
N LEU A 173 -22.77 3.03 -35.72
CA LEU A 173 -23.91 2.92 -36.63
C LEU A 173 -24.83 4.15 -36.65
N ALA A 174 -24.52 5.19 -35.88
CA ALA A 174 -25.21 6.48 -35.84
C ALA A 174 -24.38 7.58 -36.50
#